data_AF-A0A2V7WUB5-F1
#
_entry.id   AF-A0A2V7WUB5-F1
#
_cell.length_a   1.000
_cell.length_b   1.000
_cell.length_c   1.000
_cell.angle_alpha   90.00
_cell.angle_beta   90.00
_cell.angle_gamma   90.00
#
_symmetry.space_group_name_H-M   'P 1'
#
loop_
_entity.id
_entity.type
_entity.pdbx_description
1 polymer ?
#
loop_
_entity_poly.entity_id
_entity_poly.type
_entity_poly.pdbx_seq_one_letter_code
_entity_poly.pdbx_strand_id
1 'polypeptide(L)'
;MKKSLGRQSGVQTVEVSLIDGKVDVTPKEDGQIDPAQLLKATYDSGVSVAELDMIARGKVVKDSSENLVLQVQPNRSFVLASNELSKGLEALAGSSTLVTVRGQLYKKPAGKKKVDASAPLKLLILEVQKKE
;
A
#
# COMPACT_ATOMS: atom_id res chain seq x y z
N MET A 1 16.74 11.84 10.90
CA MET A 1 17.70 11.66 9.79
C MET A 1 16.95 11.00 8.64
N LYS A 2 16.84 11.63 7.46
CA LYS A 2 16.12 11.06 6.31
C LYS A 2 17.07 10.16 5.52
N LYS A 3 16.69 8.91 5.25
CA LYS A 3 17.49 7.95 4.49
C LYS A 3 16.66 7.43 3.31
N SER A 4 17.16 7.61 2.09
CA SER A 4 16.56 7.06 0.89
C SER A 4 17.02 5.61 0.70
N LEU A 5 16.10 4.71 0.35
CA LEU A 5 16.43 3.35 -0.07
C LEU A 5 16.68 3.34 -1.57
N GLY A 6 17.83 2.78 -1.98
CA GLY A 6 18.12 2.54 -3.39
C GLY A 6 17.24 1.42 -3.97
N ARG A 7 17.21 1.32 -5.32
CA ARG A 7 16.46 0.34 -6.11
C ARG A 7 16.53 -1.07 -5.50
N GLN A 8 15.38 -1.64 -5.12
CA GLN A 8 15.29 -3.02 -4.60
C GLN A 8 14.64 -3.93 -5.65
N SER A 9 14.92 -5.23 -5.60
CA SER A 9 14.31 -6.20 -6.53
C SER A 9 12.78 -6.20 -6.39
N GLY A 10 12.05 -5.98 -7.50
CA GLY A 10 10.59 -5.82 -7.51
C GLY A 10 10.06 -4.43 -7.11
N VAL A 11 10.93 -3.49 -6.69
CA VAL A 11 10.58 -2.12 -6.30
C VAL A 11 11.60 -1.15 -6.91
N GLN A 12 11.33 -0.72 -8.15
CA GLN A 12 12.40 -0.12 -8.96
C GLN A 12 12.53 1.41 -8.86
N THR A 13 11.55 2.16 -8.33
CA THR A 13 11.72 3.61 -8.11
C THR A 13 10.71 4.13 -7.09
N VAL A 14 11.09 4.16 -5.81
CA VAL A 14 10.27 4.72 -4.72
C VAL A 14 11.08 5.72 -3.93
N GLU A 15 10.48 6.86 -3.60
CA GLU A 15 11.00 7.70 -2.55
C GLU A 15 10.45 7.18 -1.22
N VAL A 16 11.34 6.53 -0.47
CA VAL A 16 11.03 6.04 0.88
C VAL A 16 11.64 7.00 1.87
N SER A 17 10.80 7.70 2.62
CA SER A 17 11.23 8.53 3.74
C SER A 17 11.02 7.77 5.04
N LEU A 18 12.09 7.58 5.80
CA LEU A 18 12.04 7.03 7.14
C LEU A 18 12.15 8.14 8.19
N ILE A 19 11.12 8.30 9.02
CA ILE A 19 11.15 9.13 10.23
C ILE A 19 10.49 8.31 11.34
N ASP A 20 11.23 8.04 12.41
CA ASP A 20 10.73 7.37 13.62
C ASP A 20 10.05 6.00 13.39
N GLY A 21 10.64 5.15 12.54
CA GLY A 21 10.12 3.79 12.26
C GLY A 21 8.91 3.73 11.32
N LYS A 22 8.44 4.89 10.85
CA LYS A 22 7.43 5.02 9.80
C LYS A 22 8.09 5.08 8.43
N VAL A 23 7.55 4.29 7.50
CA VAL A 23 7.97 4.23 6.09
C VAL A 23 6.89 4.90 5.25
N ASP A 24 7.16 6.06 4.68
CA ASP A 24 6.30 6.69 3.68
C ASP A 24 6.79 6.31 2.28
N VAL A 25 5.93 5.64 1.50
CA VAL A 25 6.24 5.24 0.12
C VAL A 25 5.51 6.14 -0.86
N THR A 26 6.26 6.91 -1.65
CA THR A 26 5.73 7.66 -2.78
C THR A 26 6.25 7.04 -4.10
N PRO A 27 5.37 6.47 -4.95
CA PRO A 27 5.78 6.03 -6.29
C PRO A 27 6.22 7.23 -7.12
N LYS A 28 7.41 7.19 -7.74
CA LYS A 28 7.75 8.13 -8.81
C LYS A 28 7.06 7.71 -10.10
N GLU A 29 6.80 8.68 -10.98
CA GLU A 29 6.37 8.41 -12.35
C GLU A 29 7.39 7.42 -12.97
N ASP A 30 6.86 6.34 -13.55
CA ASP A 30 7.60 5.20 -14.15
C ASP A 30 8.07 4.08 -13.19
N GLY A 31 7.90 4.22 -11.87
CA GLY A 31 8.31 3.21 -10.89
C GLY A 31 7.33 2.03 -10.75
N GLN A 32 7.78 0.81 -11.05
CA GLN A 32 7.06 -0.42 -10.69
C GLN A 32 7.23 -0.74 -9.19
N ILE A 33 6.11 -1.06 -8.54
CA ILE A 33 6.03 -1.49 -7.14
C ILE A 33 5.03 -2.63 -7.14
N ASP A 34 5.53 -3.81 -6.84
CA ASP A 34 4.70 -4.92 -6.41
C ASP A 34 4.39 -4.74 -4.92
N PRO A 35 3.11 -4.56 -4.53
CA PRO A 35 2.70 -4.48 -3.13
C PRO A 35 3.20 -5.64 -2.27
N ALA A 36 3.22 -6.87 -2.83
CA ALA A 36 3.67 -8.06 -2.12
C ALA A 36 5.18 -8.04 -1.86
N GLN A 37 5.95 -7.32 -2.67
CA GLN A 37 7.40 -7.17 -2.51
C GLN A 37 7.77 -5.97 -1.65
N LEU A 38 6.84 -5.07 -1.33
CA LEU A 38 7.16 -3.80 -0.67
C LEU A 38 7.67 -4.00 0.77
N LEU A 39 7.01 -4.85 1.55
CA LEU A 39 7.44 -5.16 2.92
C LEU A 39 8.78 -5.90 2.92
N LYS A 40 8.95 -6.86 1.99
CA LYS A 40 10.21 -7.59 1.79
C LYS A 40 11.36 -6.66 1.40
N ALA A 41 11.17 -5.81 0.39
CA ALA A 41 12.15 -4.81 -0.04
C ALA A 41 12.55 -3.87 1.12
N THR A 42 11.60 -3.52 1.98
CA THR A 42 11.89 -2.71 3.15
C THR A 42 12.73 -3.47 4.18
N TYR A 43 12.42 -4.74 4.47
CA TYR A 43 13.25 -5.55 5.36
C TYR A 43 14.65 -5.85 4.81
N ASP A 44 14.77 -6.20 3.52
CA ASP A 44 16.03 -6.52 2.85
C ASP A 44 17.00 -5.32 2.84
N SER A 45 16.47 -4.10 2.95
CA SER A 45 17.28 -2.88 3.13
C SER A 45 17.92 -2.73 4.52
N GLY A 46 17.70 -3.69 5.42
CA GLY A 46 18.17 -3.66 6.81
C GLY A 46 17.29 -2.82 7.74
N VAL A 47 16.11 -2.39 7.28
CA VAL A 47 15.17 -1.57 8.07
C VAL A 47 14.17 -2.46 8.80
N SER A 48 13.99 -2.18 10.09
CA SER A 48 12.86 -2.75 10.86
C SER A 48 11.65 -1.83 10.72
N VAL A 49 10.60 -2.31 10.05
CA VAL A 49 9.35 -1.57 9.86
C VAL A 49 8.45 -1.78 11.07
N ALA A 50 8.04 -0.69 11.71
CA ALA A 50 6.95 -0.72 12.70
C ALA A 50 5.60 -0.48 12.01
N GLU A 51 5.55 0.49 11.11
CA GLU A 51 4.36 0.86 10.35
C GLU A 51 4.73 1.24 8.90
N LEU A 52 3.85 0.91 7.97
CA LEU A 52 3.97 1.18 6.55
C LEU A 52 2.68 1.81 6.05
N ASP A 53 2.72 3.11 5.86
CA ASP A 53 1.63 3.90 5.33
C ASP A 53 1.90 4.21 3.84
N MET A 54 0.83 4.43 3.09
CA MET A 54 0.91 4.87 1.70
C MET A 54 -0.23 5.81 1.34
N ILE A 55 0.01 6.64 0.33
CA ILE A 55 -1.04 7.36 -0.38
C ILE A 55 -1.15 6.73 -1.76
N ALA A 56 -2.36 6.35 -2.14
CA ALA A 56 -2.64 5.71 -3.42
C ALA A 56 -3.85 6.37 -4.08
N ARG A 57 -3.75 6.63 -5.39
CA ARG A 57 -4.86 7.08 -6.22
C ARG A 57 -5.20 6.00 -7.24
N GLY A 58 -6.46 5.63 -7.32
CA GLY A 58 -6.88 4.55 -8.21
C GLY A 58 -8.39 4.41 -8.31
N LYS A 59 -8.83 3.45 -9.12
CA LYS A 59 -10.24 3.05 -9.22
C LYS A 59 -10.54 1.96 -8.21
N VAL A 60 -11.77 1.93 -7.71
CA VAL A 60 -12.24 0.82 -6.90
C VAL A 60 -12.86 -0.20 -7.84
N VAL A 61 -12.39 -1.43 -7.78
CA VAL A 61 -12.88 -2.55 -8.59
C VAL A 61 -13.10 -3.77 -7.69
N LYS A 62 -13.81 -4.77 -8.20
CA LYS A 62 -13.85 -6.10 -7.58
C LYS A 62 -12.93 -7.05 -8.34
N ASP A 63 -12.18 -7.87 -7.60
CA ASP A 63 -11.44 -8.98 -8.20
C ASP A 63 -12.35 -10.19 -8.49
N SER A 64 -11.79 -11.25 -9.07
CA SER A 64 -12.50 -12.50 -9.37
C SER A 64 -13.04 -13.23 -8.13
N SER A 65 -12.63 -12.82 -6.94
CA SER A 65 -13.06 -13.35 -5.65
C SER A 65 -13.99 -12.38 -4.91
N GLU A 66 -14.56 -11.40 -5.62
CA GLU A 66 -15.45 -10.36 -5.09
C GLU A 66 -14.83 -9.47 -4.00
N ASN A 67 -13.49 -9.48 -3.84
CA ASN A 67 -12.84 -8.56 -2.93
C ASN A 67 -12.80 -7.16 -3.54
N LEU A 68 -12.97 -6.13 -2.71
CA LEU A 68 -12.68 -4.77 -3.13
C LEU A 68 -11.18 -4.58 -3.30
N VAL A 69 -10.81 -3.95 -4.40
CA VAL A 69 -9.44 -3.69 -4.77
C VAL A 69 -9.29 -2.26 -5.24
N LEU A 70 -8.29 -1.55 -4.73
CA LEU A 70 -7.86 -0.28 -5.29
C LEU A 70 -6.91 -0.53 -6.46
N GLN A 71 -7.42 -0.43 -7.68
CA GLN A 71 -6.64 -0.53 -8.91
C GLN A 71 -5.99 0.82 -9.23
N VAL A 72 -4.68 0.91 -8.97
CA VAL A 72 -3.87 2.09 -9.26
C VAL A 72 -3.44 2.08 -10.74
N GLN A 73 -3.18 0.90 -11.30
CA GLN A 73 -2.88 0.64 -12.72
C GLN A 73 -3.41 -0.75 -13.13
N PRO A 74 -3.53 -1.10 -14.42
CA PRO A 74 -4.11 -2.38 -14.87
C PRO A 74 -3.49 -3.62 -14.22
N ASN A 75 -2.19 -3.61 -13.96
CA ASN A 75 -1.42 -4.67 -13.31
C ASN A 75 -1.00 -4.33 -11.87
N ARG A 76 -1.54 -3.26 -11.28
CA ARG A 76 -1.17 -2.80 -9.93
C ARG A 76 -2.40 -2.50 -9.11
N SER A 77 -2.63 -3.34 -8.13
CA SER A 77 -3.85 -3.30 -7.36
C SER A 77 -3.60 -3.70 -5.91
N PHE A 78 -4.36 -3.11 -4.99
CA PHE A 78 -4.26 -3.38 -3.56
C PHE A 78 -5.60 -3.93 -3.07
N VAL A 79 -5.60 -5.16 -2.58
CA VAL A 79 -6.78 -5.72 -1.92
C VAL A 79 -7.06 -4.89 -0.68
N LEU A 80 -8.29 -4.36 -0.56
CA LEU A 80 -8.68 -3.56 0.58
C LEU A 80 -8.97 -4.46 1.78
N ALA A 81 -8.45 -4.08 2.95
CA ALA A 81 -8.89 -4.68 4.20
C ALA A 81 -10.30 -4.15 4.53
N SER A 82 -11.16 -5.00 5.10
CA SER A 82 -12.51 -4.61 5.44
C SER A 82 -12.52 -3.63 6.62
N ASN A 83 -13.05 -2.43 6.41
CA ASN A 83 -13.40 -1.46 7.44
C ASN A 83 -14.57 -0.56 6.99
N GLU A 84 -15.00 0.38 7.83
CA GLU A 84 -16.11 1.28 7.51
C GLU A 84 -15.84 2.12 6.25
N LEU A 85 -14.61 2.59 6.10
CA LEU A 85 -14.21 3.38 4.93
C LEU A 85 -14.20 2.56 3.64
N SER A 86 -13.69 1.32 3.67
CA SER A 86 -13.69 0.44 2.51
C SER A 86 -15.11 0.08 2.08
N LYS A 87 -16.01 -0.17 3.04
CA LYS A 87 -17.45 -0.40 2.77
C LYS A 87 -18.09 0.81 2.09
N GLY A 88 -17.76 2.01 2.54
CA GLY A 88 -18.21 3.26 1.92
C GLY A 88 -17.69 3.50 0.49
N LEU A 89 -16.75 2.68 0.00
CA LEU A 89 -16.24 2.70 -1.37
C LEU A 89 -16.83 1.59 -2.25
N GLU A 90 -17.62 0.65 -1.69
CA GLU A 90 -18.24 -0.46 -2.45
C GLU A 90 -19.13 0.07 -3.57
N ALA A 91 -19.85 1.17 -3.35
CA ALA A 91 -20.70 1.79 -4.36
C ALA A 91 -19.91 2.35 -5.57
N LEU A 92 -18.60 2.53 -5.42
CA LEU A 92 -17.70 2.96 -6.51
C LEU A 92 -17.10 1.77 -7.25
N ALA A 93 -17.33 0.54 -6.79
CA ALA A 93 -16.83 -0.65 -7.47
C ALA A 93 -17.49 -0.78 -8.85
N GLY A 94 -16.68 -0.64 -9.90
CA GLY A 94 -17.15 -0.66 -11.29
C GLY A 94 -17.51 0.72 -11.86
N SER A 95 -17.35 1.79 -11.08
CA SER A 95 -17.40 3.16 -11.62
C SER A 95 -16.04 3.56 -12.21
N SER A 96 -16.03 4.62 -13.02
CA SER A 96 -14.81 5.26 -13.51
C SER A 96 -14.19 6.24 -12.51
N THR A 97 -14.82 6.43 -11.34
CA THR A 97 -14.41 7.39 -10.30
C THR A 97 -13.02 7.04 -9.77
N LEU A 98 -12.17 8.05 -9.70
CA LEU A 98 -10.86 7.95 -9.07
C LEU A 98 -10.96 8.37 -7.61
N VAL A 99 -10.38 7.55 -6.74
CA VAL A 99 -10.28 7.85 -5.31
C VAL A 99 -8.84 7.98 -4.91
N THR A 100 -8.55 9.02 -4.12
CA THR A 100 -7.26 9.16 -3.44
C THR A 100 -7.46 8.78 -1.99
N VAL A 101 -6.71 7.78 -1.53
CA VAL A 101 -6.80 7.26 -0.17
C VAL A 101 -5.43 7.30 0.50
N ARG A 102 -5.43 7.60 1.78
CA ARG A 102 -4.33 7.26 2.67
C ARG A 102 -4.66 5.93 3.32
N GLY A 103 -3.75 4.97 3.24
CA GLY A 103 -3.95 3.65 3.82
C GLY A 103 -2.68 3.09 4.43
N GLN A 104 -2.86 2.05 5.23
CA GLN A 104 -1.81 1.32 5.91
C GLN A 104 -1.70 -0.08 5.32
N LEU A 105 -0.51 -0.44 4.87
CA LEU A 105 -0.20 -1.76 4.32
C LEU A 105 0.32 -2.72 5.38
N TYR A 106 0.99 -2.18 6.40
CA TYR A 106 1.55 -2.99 7.48
C TYR A 106 1.61 -2.20 8.78
N LYS A 107 1.27 -2.89 9.88
CA LYS A 107 1.54 -2.46 11.23
C LYS A 107 1.99 -3.66 12.05
N LYS A 108 3.15 -3.53 12.68
CA LYS A 108 3.72 -4.57 13.53
C LYS A 108 2.78 -4.80 14.73
N PRO A 109 2.26 -6.04 14.92
CA PRO A 109 1.45 -6.33 16.09
C PRO A 109 2.31 -6.22 17.36
N ALA A 110 1.75 -5.62 18.42
CA ALA A 110 2.43 -5.54 19.71
C ALA A 110 2.79 -6.95 20.21
N GLY A 111 4.07 -7.18 20.52
CA GLY A 111 4.56 -8.44 21.10
C GLY A 111 4.75 -9.64 20.16
N LYS A 112 4.51 -9.53 18.84
CA LYS A 112 4.70 -10.65 17.89
C LYS A 112 5.97 -10.53 17.03
N LYS A 113 6.49 -11.70 16.60
CA LYS A 113 7.59 -11.82 15.61
C LYS A 113 7.21 -11.13 14.30
N LYS A 114 8.23 -10.76 13.51
CA LYS A 114 8.07 -10.15 12.18
C LYS A 114 7.03 -10.94 11.37
N VAL A 115 6.09 -10.23 10.73
CA VAL A 115 5.15 -10.86 9.79
C VAL A 115 5.93 -11.39 8.61
N ASP A 116 5.51 -12.55 8.08
CA ASP A 116 6.09 -13.11 6.87
C ASP A 116 6.05 -12.06 5.76
N ALA A 117 7.21 -11.66 5.28
CA ALA A 117 7.36 -10.64 4.26
C ALA A 117 6.75 -11.04 2.91
N SER A 118 6.39 -12.32 2.76
CA SER A 118 5.74 -12.92 1.58
C SER A 118 4.21 -12.94 1.70
N ALA A 119 3.65 -12.57 2.86
CA ALA A 119 2.21 -12.53 3.05
C ALA A 119 1.59 -11.42 2.18
N PRO A 120 0.45 -11.68 1.51
CA PRO A 120 -0.22 -10.66 0.72
C PRO A 120 -0.66 -9.50 1.62
N LEU A 121 -0.17 -8.30 1.33
CA LEU A 121 -0.53 -7.09 2.06
C LEU A 121 -1.93 -6.63 1.65
N LYS A 122 -2.76 -6.36 2.64
CA LYS A 122 -4.05 -5.69 2.43
C LYS A 122 -3.94 -4.23 2.82
N LEU A 123 -4.52 -3.35 2.01
CA LEU A 123 -4.55 -1.92 2.28
C LEU A 123 -5.73 -1.60 3.21
N LEU A 124 -5.43 -1.26 4.46
CA LEU A 124 -6.41 -0.70 5.38
C LEU A 124 -6.56 0.79 5.09
N ILE A 125 -7.74 1.23 4.68
CA ILE A 125 -7.98 2.64 4.40
C ILE A 125 -8.08 3.39 5.73
N LEU A 126 -7.21 4.38 5.93
CA LEU A 126 -7.24 5.26 7.09
C LEU A 126 -8.04 6.54 6.80
N GLU A 127 -8.01 7.01 5.56
CA GLU A 127 -8.66 8.25 5.15
C GLU A 127 -8.93 8.24 3.64
N VAL A 128 -10.08 8.81 3.22
CA VAL A 128 -10.40 9.07 1.81
C VAL A 128 -10.27 10.57 1.58
N GLN A 129 -9.25 10.98 0.82
CA GLN A 129 -8.91 12.39 0.64
C GLN A 129 -9.72 13.07 -0.45
N LYS A 130 -9.99 12.37 -1.56
CA LYS A 130 -10.73 12.92 -2.70
C LYS A 130 -11.42 11.83 -3.49
N LYS A 131 -12.61 12.14 -4.02
CA LYS A 131 -13.37 11.33 -4.97
C LYS A 131 -13.62 12.23 -6.19
N GLU A 132 -13.14 11.82 -7.36
CA GLU A 132 -13.26 12.58 -8.63
C GLU A 132 -13.85 11.71 -9.73
#